data_AF-A0A1U9JM13-F1
#
_entry.id   AF-A0A1U9JM13-F1
#
_cell.length_a   1.000
_cell.length_b   1.000
_cell.length_c   1.000
_cell.angle_alpha   90.00
_cell.angle_beta   90.00
_cell.angle_gamma   90.00
#
_symmetry.space_group_name_H-M   'P 1'
#
loop_
_entity.id
_entity.type
_entity.pdbx_description
1 polymer ?
#
loop_
_entity_poly.entity_id
_entity_poly.type
_entity_poly.pdbx_seq_one_letter_code
_entity_poly.pdbx_strand_id
1 'polypeptide(L)'
;MTLTGVRLPWALCIFHKEFGRLEVAHLSDMEELLATISATQIRDYMREAMNCYMASAYRGCVVLSYIALFDDLLAKLGELGKVNAAAKTIHMDATKRKGNQDVFESYLMDQLGSNNLISGLDVDFLTTLRKLRNKSAHPSGHKPSPEEARFIFYETITRFLSRPILSTTQLVGEIVVRLSNVNFFPTIVFEEMKAIVEEEISPLHDEAIPQLIAKLVVAITSTDPTLAKNSSYFLIGLALLDQDLVSKELRTRVLTAKSDDPQYSPIVVQLLSANGKLIIGLTPACLARIRQVLSKQIDDITPALTESKLLHPTSALTSIVVHLDEAELLTNFKSELEKLFDKRPYSQKLVRALINRPTTFASYFSTILGKAGSSDFGTANAFANAIEDISAELSALASEEQAFQLLVAVLQAASWGAFDAKGLRQAKFASIPELRAKAITFATASAAAASAYLADKLNLPISGENFVDEYFTDEHARYTGRCAIKPRSVR
;
A
#
# COMPACT_ATOMS: atom_id res chain seq x y z
N MET A 1 64.12 -10.88 -44.89
CA MET A 1 63.42 -11.87 -45.74
C MET A 1 62.25 -12.41 -44.95
N THR A 2 61.08 -12.55 -45.59
CA THR A 2 59.76 -12.94 -45.03
C THR A 2 59.03 -11.85 -44.23
N LEU A 3 57.71 -11.67 -44.28
CA LEU A 3 56.65 -11.89 -45.29
C LEU A 3 55.41 -11.15 -44.71
N THR A 4 54.76 -10.33 -45.53
CA THR A 4 53.31 -10.01 -45.56
C THR A 4 52.52 -9.85 -44.25
N GLY A 5 52.17 -8.60 -43.94
CA GLY A 5 51.08 -8.25 -43.03
C GLY A 5 49.72 -8.45 -43.68
N VAL A 6 48.88 -9.27 -43.05
CA VAL A 6 47.44 -9.41 -43.34
C VAL A 6 46.68 -8.73 -42.20
N ARG A 7 45.85 -7.75 -42.58
CA ARG A 7 44.85 -7.12 -41.71
C ARG A 7 43.78 -8.14 -41.32
N LEU A 8 43.57 -8.35 -40.02
CA LEU A 8 42.38 -9.01 -39.47
C LEU A 8 41.46 -7.95 -38.82
N PRO A 9 40.13 -8.14 -38.84
CA PRO A 9 39.15 -7.08 -38.61
C PRO A 9 38.85 -6.85 -37.13
N TRP A 10 38.33 -5.65 -36.86
CA TRP A 10 37.81 -5.04 -35.63
C TRP A 10 36.75 -5.83 -34.80
N ALA A 11 36.67 -7.16 -34.91
CA ALA A 11 35.57 -7.94 -34.30
C ALA A 11 35.84 -8.49 -32.89
N LEU A 12 37.03 -8.30 -32.30
CA LEU A 12 37.34 -8.86 -30.97
C LEU A 12 37.15 -7.90 -29.77
N CYS A 13 36.83 -6.63 -29.99
CA CYS A 13 36.69 -5.65 -28.89
C CYS A 13 35.24 -5.26 -28.52
N ILE A 14 34.21 -5.87 -29.13
CA ILE A 14 32.80 -5.53 -28.87
C ILE A 14 32.03 -6.65 -28.14
N PHE A 15 32.69 -7.73 -27.72
CA PHE A 15 32.02 -8.85 -27.03
C PHE A 15 32.08 -8.81 -25.49
N HIS A 16 32.32 -7.64 -24.89
CA HIS A 16 32.46 -7.50 -23.43
C HIS A 16 31.48 -6.52 -22.77
N LYS A 17 30.44 -6.04 -23.48
CA LYS A 17 29.55 -5.00 -22.95
C LYS A 17 28.04 -5.28 -22.93
N GLU A 18 27.57 -6.45 -23.37
CA GLU A 18 26.12 -6.77 -23.39
C GLU A 18 25.73 -8.13 -22.80
N PHE A 19 26.64 -8.84 -22.13
CA PHE A 19 26.25 -9.97 -21.28
C PHE A 19 26.25 -9.53 -19.82
N GLY A 20 25.05 -9.32 -19.28
CA GLY A 20 24.83 -9.29 -17.84
C GLY A 20 25.50 -10.51 -17.22
N ARG A 21 26.25 -10.26 -16.15
CA ARG A 21 27.00 -11.22 -15.31
C ARG A 21 26.67 -12.68 -15.64
N LEU A 22 27.53 -13.32 -16.44
CA LEU A 22 27.86 -14.71 -16.17
C LEU A 22 28.51 -14.70 -14.79
N GLU A 23 27.70 -14.83 -13.74
CA GLU A 23 28.19 -15.36 -12.48
C GLU A 23 28.82 -16.70 -12.83
N VAL A 24 30.15 -16.70 -12.89
CA VAL A 24 30.97 -17.89 -12.78
C VAL A 24 30.36 -18.66 -11.62
N ALA A 25 29.78 -19.84 -11.89
CA ALA A 25 29.07 -20.67 -10.92
C ALA A 25 29.77 -20.54 -9.57
N HIS A 26 29.20 -19.70 -8.69
CA HIS A 26 29.63 -19.66 -7.31
C HIS A 26 29.49 -21.11 -6.88
N LEU A 27 30.50 -21.68 -6.23
CA LEU A 27 30.49 -23.08 -5.79
C LEU A 27 29.42 -23.25 -4.69
N SER A 28 28.15 -22.98 -4.99
CA SER A 28 27.01 -23.31 -4.17
C SER A 28 27.12 -24.80 -3.88
N ASP A 29 27.04 -25.10 -2.60
CA ASP A 29 27.05 -26.48 -2.15
C ASP A 29 25.84 -27.19 -2.77
N MET A 30 26.05 -28.41 -3.29
CA MET A 30 24.95 -29.18 -3.85
C MET A 30 23.90 -29.49 -2.77
N GLU A 31 24.32 -29.59 -1.49
CA GLU A 31 23.41 -29.73 -0.35
C GLU A 31 22.56 -28.48 -0.12
N GLU A 32 23.15 -27.29 -0.26
CA GLU A 32 22.44 -26.02 -0.13
C GLU A 32 21.39 -25.87 -1.23
N LEU A 33 21.73 -26.27 -2.47
CA LEU A 33 20.79 -26.27 -3.59
C LEU A 33 19.59 -27.20 -3.33
N LEU A 34 19.79 -28.36 -2.70
CA LEU A 34 18.69 -29.26 -2.35
C LEU A 34 17.68 -28.60 -1.39
N ALA A 35 18.16 -27.74 -0.48
CA ALA A 35 17.27 -27.04 0.46
C ALA A 35 16.31 -26.08 -0.24
N THR A 36 16.64 -25.59 -1.45
CA THR A 36 15.79 -24.67 -2.22
C THR A 36 14.59 -25.35 -2.90
N ILE A 37 14.60 -26.68 -3.03
CA ILE A 37 13.51 -27.44 -3.64
C ILE A 37 12.39 -27.57 -2.61
N SER A 38 11.20 -27.03 -2.89
CA SER A 38 10.07 -27.06 -1.94
C SER A 38 9.45 -28.46 -1.79
N ALA A 39 9.28 -29.19 -2.88
CA ALA A 39 8.65 -30.51 -2.89
C ALA A 39 9.58 -31.58 -2.30
N THR A 40 9.16 -32.22 -1.20
CA THR A 40 9.99 -33.19 -0.45
C THR A 40 10.35 -34.41 -1.30
N GLN A 41 9.40 -34.97 -2.05
CA GLN A 41 9.67 -36.12 -2.93
C GLN A 41 10.68 -35.81 -4.04
N ILE A 42 10.57 -34.62 -4.65
CA ILE A 42 11.50 -34.17 -5.69
C ILE A 42 12.89 -33.92 -5.10
N ARG A 43 12.94 -33.36 -3.88
CA ARG A 43 14.19 -33.18 -3.12
C ARG A 43 14.87 -34.52 -2.85
N ASP A 44 14.12 -35.57 -2.54
CA ASP A 44 14.67 -36.90 -2.31
C ASP A 44 15.27 -37.52 -3.59
N TYR A 45 14.62 -37.35 -4.76
CA TYR A 45 15.21 -37.76 -6.04
C TYR A 45 16.49 -36.98 -6.37
N MET A 46 16.51 -35.68 -6.12
CA MET A 46 17.72 -34.88 -6.31
C MET A 46 18.82 -35.24 -5.31
N ARG A 47 18.48 -35.65 -4.09
CA ARG A 47 19.46 -36.19 -3.13
C ARG A 47 20.09 -37.49 -3.65
N GLU A 48 19.31 -38.36 -4.29
CA GLU A 48 19.84 -39.55 -4.95
C GLU A 48 20.77 -39.18 -6.12
N ALA A 49 20.41 -38.16 -6.91
CA ALA A 49 21.27 -37.63 -7.97
C ALA A 49 22.61 -37.12 -7.42
N MET A 50 22.58 -36.41 -6.29
CA MET A 50 23.78 -35.95 -5.58
C MET A 50 24.62 -37.13 -5.07
N ASN A 51 24.01 -38.17 -4.51
CA ASN A 51 24.74 -39.37 -4.07
C ASN A 51 25.45 -40.07 -5.23
N CYS A 52 24.80 -40.13 -6.41
CA CYS A 52 25.44 -40.62 -7.64
C CYS A 52 26.64 -39.75 -8.04
N TYR A 53 26.52 -38.43 -7.94
CA TYR A 53 27.64 -37.52 -8.18
C TYR A 53 28.82 -37.80 -7.24
N MET A 54 28.57 -37.90 -5.93
CA MET A 54 29.59 -38.14 -4.92
C MET A 54 30.26 -39.52 -5.08
N ALA A 55 29.52 -40.52 -5.57
CA ALA A 55 30.05 -41.84 -5.92
C ALA A 55 30.76 -41.88 -7.30
N SER A 56 30.99 -40.73 -7.95
CA SER A 56 31.55 -40.63 -9.31
C SER A 56 30.72 -41.34 -10.40
N ALA A 57 29.44 -41.61 -10.11
CA ALA A 57 28.45 -42.15 -11.03
C ALA A 57 27.73 -41.00 -11.77
N TYR A 58 28.49 -40.20 -12.53
CA TYR A 58 28.00 -38.99 -13.21
C TYR A 58 26.82 -39.24 -14.17
N ARG A 59 26.79 -40.41 -14.82
CA ARG A 59 25.64 -40.85 -15.64
C ARG A 59 24.35 -40.92 -14.82
N GLY A 60 24.43 -41.46 -13.60
CA GLY A 60 23.32 -41.57 -12.67
C GLY A 60 22.83 -40.19 -12.23
N CYS A 61 23.75 -39.27 -11.92
CA CYS A 61 23.40 -37.89 -11.56
C CYS A 61 22.59 -37.20 -12.66
N VAL A 62 23.02 -37.30 -13.92
CA VAL A 62 22.31 -36.69 -15.06
C VAL A 62 20.93 -37.31 -15.26
N VAL A 63 20.82 -38.64 -15.19
CA VAL A 63 19.55 -39.36 -15.39
C VAL A 63 18.55 -39.07 -14.28
N LEU A 64 18.97 -39.09 -13.02
CA LEU A 64 18.09 -38.79 -11.88
C LEU A 64 17.66 -37.32 -11.86
N SER A 65 18.54 -36.38 -12.23
CA SER A 65 18.17 -34.97 -12.37
C SER A 65 17.07 -34.78 -13.43
N TYR A 66 17.18 -35.51 -14.54
CA TYR A 66 16.16 -35.51 -15.59
C TYR A 66 14.81 -36.06 -15.10
N ILE A 67 14.82 -37.16 -14.34
CA ILE A 67 13.60 -37.77 -13.79
C ILE A 67 12.91 -36.81 -12.82
N ALA A 68 13.68 -36.26 -11.86
CA ALA A 68 13.16 -35.30 -10.89
C ALA A 68 12.51 -34.08 -11.57
N LEU A 69 13.15 -33.56 -12.61
CA LEU A 69 12.64 -32.44 -13.39
C LEU A 69 11.27 -32.72 -14.01
N PHE A 70 11.12 -33.81 -14.76
CA PHE A 70 9.86 -34.07 -15.46
C PHE A 70 8.72 -34.48 -14.52
N ASP A 71 9.05 -35.08 -13.37
CA ASP A 71 8.05 -35.39 -12.34
C ASP A 71 7.55 -34.10 -11.67
N ASP A 72 8.45 -33.18 -11.33
CA ASP A 72 8.13 -31.87 -10.77
C ASP A 72 7.35 -30.99 -11.76
N LEU A 73 7.78 -30.95 -13.04
CA LEU A 73 7.06 -30.22 -14.10
C LEU A 73 5.63 -30.74 -14.26
N LEU A 74 5.42 -32.06 -14.21
CA LEU A 74 4.08 -32.64 -14.32
C LEU A 74 3.21 -32.28 -13.11
N ALA A 75 3.77 -32.30 -11.90
CA ALA A 75 3.06 -31.90 -10.68
C ALA A 75 2.68 -30.41 -10.70
N LYS A 76 3.64 -29.53 -11.04
CA LYS A 76 3.41 -28.08 -11.20
C LYS A 76 2.36 -27.79 -12.29
N LEU A 77 2.36 -28.55 -13.37
CA LEU A 77 1.34 -28.43 -14.41
C LEU A 77 -0.05 -28.88 -13.93
N GLY A 78 -0.12 -29.86 -13.03
CA GLY A 78 -1.38 -30.28 -12.39
C GLY A 78 -2.00 -29.17 -11.55
N GLU A 79 -1.17 -28.46 -10.78
CA GLU A 79 -1.61 -27.27 -10.02
C GLU A 79 -2.05 -26.15 -10.96
N LEU A 80 -1.29 -25.87 -12.03
CA LEU A 80 -1.68 -24.91 -13.06
C LEU A 80 -2.99 -25.31 -13.75
N GLY A 81 -3.24 -26.61 -13.93
CA GLY A 81 -4.46 -27.15 -14.53
C GLY A 81 -5.73 -26.90 -13.71
N LYS A 82 -5.62 -26.49 -12.45
CA LYS A 82 -6.79 -26.06 -11.64
C LYS A 82 -7.37 -24.74 -12.14
N VAL A 83 -6.54 -23.89 -12.72
CA VAL A 83 -6.89 -22.53 -13.16
C VAL A 83 -6.81 -22.34 -14.68
N ASN A 84 -5.99 -23.15 -15.37
CA ASN A 84 -5.77 -23.05 -16.82
C ASN A 84 -6.24 -24.32 -17.55
N ALA A 85 -7.20 -24.17 -18.47
CA ALA A 85 -7.81 -25.29 -19.21
C ALA A 85 -6.85 -26.00 -20.18
N ALA A 86 -5.92 -25.25 -20.79
CA ALA A 86 -4.90 -25.83 -21.67
C ALA A 86 -3.90 -26.66 -20.86
N ALA A 87 -3.40 -26.13 -19.74
CA ALA A 87 -2.55 -26.83 -18.78
C ALA A 87 -3.24 -28.09 -18.24
N LYS A 88 -4.55 -28.01 -17.93
CA LYS A 88 -5.36 -29.17 -17.51
C LYS A 88 -5.36 -30.28 -18.56
N THR A 89 -5.59 -29.92 -19.82
CA THR A 89 -5.62 -30.87 -20.94
C THR A 89 -4.26 -31.53 -21.12
N ILE A 90 -3.18 -30.74 -21.12
CA ILE A 90 -1.81 -31.25 -21.25
C ILE A 90 -1.46 -32.15 -20.06
N HIS A 91 -1.84 -31.75 -18.83
CA HIS A 91 -1.59 -32.54 -17.63
C HIS A 91 -2.33 -33.89 -17.67
N MET A 92 -3.60 -33.91 -18.09
CA MET A 92 -4.36 -35.15 -18.23
C MET A 92 -3.73 -36.11 -19.24
N ASP A 93 -3.33 -35.60 -20.41
CA ASP A 93 -2.70 -36.40 -21.46
C ASP A 93 -1.30 -36.89 -21.05
N ALA A 94 -0.49 -36.03 -20.43
CA ALA A 94 0.84 -36.39 -19.94
C ALA A 94 0.76 -37.44 -18.81
N THR A 95 -0.21 -37.29 -17.90
CA THR A 95 -0.45 -38.25 -16.81
C THR A 95 -0.92 -39.60 -17.36
N LYS A 96 -1.80 -39.60 -18.36
CA LYS A 96 -2.22 -40.82 -19.05
C LYS A 96 -1.05 -41.53 -19.73
N ARG A 97 -0.19 -40.80 -20.44
CA ARG A 97 1.03 -41.35 -21.05
C ARG A 97 1.97 -41.95 -20.00
N LYS A 98 2.21 -41.23 -18.90
CA LYS A 98 3.01 -41.72 -17.78
C LYS A 98 2.44 -43.02 -17.21
N GLY A 99 1.12 -43.09 -17.01
CA GLY A 99 0.43 -44.29 -16.52
C GLY A 99 0.53 -45.49 -17.47
N ASN A 100 0.51 -45.25 -18.78
CA ASN A 100 0.68 -46.27 -19.82
C ASN A 100 2.15 -46.68 -20.04
N GLN A 101 3.11 -46.08 -19.34
CA GLN A 101 4.56 -46.22 -19.60
C GLN A 101 4.99 -45.74 -21.00
N ASP A 102 4.21 -44.82 -21.61
CA ASP A 102 4.59 -44.12 -22.84
C ASP A 102 5.59 -43.00 -22.53
N VAL A 103 6.37 -42.59 -23.53
CA VAL A 103 7.28 -41.43 -23.41
C VAL A 103 6.47 -40.14 -23.26
N PHE A 104 6.35 -39.65 -22.02
CA PHE A 104 5.58 -38.44 -21.71
C PHE A 104 6.46 -37.18 -21.70
N GLU A 105 7.76 -37.30 -21.46
CA GLU A 105 8.65 -36.15 -21.27
C GLU A 105 8.83 -35.34 -22.55
N SER A 106 8.93 -36.02 -23.70
CA SER A 106 9.00 -35.34 -25.00
C SER A 106 7.69 -34.64 -25.32
N TYR A 107 6.55 -35.30 -25.08
CA TYR A 107 5.24 -34.68 -25.23
C TYR A 107 5.08 -33.46 -24.32
N LEU A 108 5.45 -33.58 -23.04
CA LEU A 108 5.32 -32.51 -22.07
C LEU A 108 6.18 -31.30 -22.47
N MET A 109 7.44 -31.52 -22.85
CA MET A 109 8.33 -30.45 -23.31
C MET A 109 7.77 -29.74 -24.56
N ASP A 110 7.31 -30.49 -25.57
CA ASP A 110 6.80 -29.92 -26.81
C ASP A 110 5.50 -29.13 -26.57
N GLN A 111 4.62 -29.61 -25.69
CA GLN A 111 3.38 -28.92 -25.32
C GLN A 111 3.65 -27.67 -24.46
N LEU A 112 4.57 -27.74 -23.50
CA LEU A 112 4.96 -26.60 -22.69
C LEU A 112 5.53 -25.47 -23.57
N GLY A 113 6.37 -25.81 -24.54
CA GLY A 113 6.89 -24.84 -25.51
C GLY A 113 5.81 -24.27 -26.43
N SER A 114 5.00 -25.14 -27.05
CA SER A 114 3.98 -24.72 -28.03
C SER A 114 2.87 -23.85 -27.44
N ASN A 115 2.55 -24.04 -26.15
CA ASN A 115 1.56 -23.26 -25.43
C ASN A 115 2.17 -22.07 -24.67
N ASN A 116 3.46 -21.75 -24.90
CA ASN A 116 4.18 -20.68 -24.21
C ASN A 116 4.08 -20.76 -22.67
N LEU A 117 4.09 -21.99 -22.13
CA LEU A 117 4.06 -22.27 -20.70
C LEU A 117 5.45 -22.22 -20.07
N ILE A 118 6.52 -22.22 -20.88
CA ILE A 118 7.91 -22.01 -20.47
C ILE A 118 8.60 -21.09 -21.48
N SER A 119 9.70 -20.44 -21.10
CA SER A 119 10.43 -19.55 -21.99
C SER A 119 11.15 -20.31 -23.11
N GLY A 120 11.42 -19.66 -24.25
CA GLY A 120 12.19 -20.28 -25.33
C GLY A 120 13.58 -20.75 -24.89
N LEU A 121 14.23 -20.01 -23.98
CA LEU A 121 15.52 -20.39 -23.40
C LEU A 121 15.42 -21.67 -22.55
N ASP A 122 14.30 -21.86 -21.84
CA ASP A 122 14.05 -23.07 -21.07
C ASP A 122 13.74 -24.26 -21.97
N VAL A 123 13.04 -24.05 -23.09
CA VAL A 123 12.85 -25.09 -24.12
C VAL A 123 14.20 -25.55 -24.70
N ASP A 124 15.09 -24.61 -24.99
CA ASP A 124 16.43 -24.91 -25.51
C ASP A 124 17.27 -25.70 -24.49
N PHE A 125 17.19 -25.32 -23.22
CA PHE A 125 17.83 -26.06 -22.13
C PHE A 125 17.25 -27.47 -21.99
N LEU A 126 15.93 -27.64 -21.93
CA LEU A 126 15.27 -28.95 -21.84
C LEU A 126 15.65 -29.85 -23.02
N THR A 127 15.76 -29.26 -24.23
CA THR A 127 16.22 -29.98 -25.42
C THR A 127 17.66 -30.45 -25.27
N THR A 128 18.53 -29.62 -24.71
CA THR A 128 19.94 -29.96 -24.44
C THR A 128 20.04 -31.06 -23.38
N LEU A 129 19.32 -30.91 -22.27
CA LEU A 129 19.25 -31.87 -21.19
C LEU A 129 18.74 -33.24 -21.68
N ARG A 130 17.71 -33.27 -22.54
CA ARG A 130 17.23 -34.51 -23.17
C ARG A 130 18.31 -35.21 -23.99
N LYS A 131 19.09 -34.46 -24.78
CA LYS A 131 20.21 -35.02 -25.57
C LYS A 131 21.29 -35.61 -24.65
N LEU A 132 21.65 -34.90 -23.58
CA LEU A 132 22.66 -35.36 -22.62
C LEU A 132 22.19 -36.58 -21.83
N ARG A 133 20.92 -36.61 -21.40
CA ARG A 133 20.30 -37.77 -20.77
C ARG A 133 20.34 -38.98 -21.70
N ASN A 134 19.96 -38.83 -22.97
CA ASN A 134 19.96 -39.94 -23.91
C ASN A 134 21.37 -40.50 -24.14
N LYS A 135 22.37 -39.62 -24.30
CA LYS A 135 23.78 -40.04 -24.38
C LYS A 135 24.24 -40.76 -23.12
N SER A 136 23.81 -40.30 -21.95
CA SER A 136 24.19 -40.87 -20.66
C SER A 136 23.48 -42.18 -20.33
N ALA A 137 22.23 -42.38 -20.76
CA ALA A 137 21.45 -43.58 -20.47
C ALA A 137 21.79 -44.75 -21.42
N HIS A 138 22.09 -44.46 -22.69
CA HIS A 138 22.36 -45.49 -23.70
C HIS A 138 23.86 -45.74 -23.93
N PRO A 139 24.25 -46.90 -24.47
CA PRO A 139 25.65 -47.21 -24.81
C PRO A 139 26.16 -46.38 -26.01
N SER A 140 26.26 -45.06 -25.84
CA SER A 140 26.68 -44.11 -26.88
C SER A 140 28.20 -43.85 -26.90
N GLY A 141 28.92 -44.36 -25.90
CA GLY A 141 30.33 -44.04 -25.65
C GLY A 141 30.55 -42.70 -24.93
N HIS A 142 29.50 -41.91 -24.68
CA HIS A 142 29.59 -40.66 -23.90
C HIS A 142 29.90 -40.95 -22.43
N LYS A 143 30.87 -40.22 -21.87
CA LYS A 143 31.26 -40.28 -20.47
C LYS A 143 31.12 -38.88 -19.87
N PRO A 144 29.99 -38.57 -19.20
CA PRO A 144 29.79 -37.28 -18.56
C PRO A 144 30.93 -36.98 -17.59
N SER A 145 31.47 -35.76 -17.66
CA SER A 145 32.48 -35.30 -16.70
C SER A 145 31.82 -34.86 -15.38
N PRO A 146 32.60 -34.71 -14.30
CA PRO A 146 32.08 -34.10 -13.07
C PRO A 146 31.48 -32.71 -13.31
N GLU A 147 32.06 -31.90 -14.18
CA GLU A 147 31.57 -30.56 -14.51
C GLU A 147 30.24 -30.62 -15.26
N GLU A 148 30.10 -31.55 -16.20
CA GLU A 148 28.85 -31.76 -16.94
C GLU A 148 27.72 -32.17 -15.98
N ALA A 149 27.97 -33.14 -15.09
CA ALA A 149 26.97 -33.58 -14.13
C ALA A 149 26.59 -32.48 -13.13
N ARG A 150 27.57 -31.70 -12.66
CA ARG A 150 27.32 -30.58 -11.74
C ARG A 150 26.55 -29.46 -12.41
N PHE A 151 26.87 -29.13 -13.67
CA PHE A 151 26.13 -28.14 -14.46
C PHE A 151 24.67 -28.55 -14.61
N ILE A 152 24.41 -29.80 -15.00
CA ILE A 152 23.04 -30.31 -15.15
C ILE A 152 22.28 -30.27 -13.83
N PHE A 153 22.91 -30.69 -12.72
CA PHE A 153 22.32 -30.64 -11.39
C PHE A 153 21.95 -29.21 -10.99
N TYR A 154 22.90 -28.28 -11.11
CA TYR A 154 22.73 -26.87 -10.75
C TYR A 154 21.61 -26.20 -11.57
N GLU A 155 21.66 -26.33 -12.90
CA GLU A 155 20.69 -25.68 -13.78
C GLU A 155 19.28 -26.29 -13.61
N THR A 156 19.19 -27.60 -13.37
CA THR A 156 17.89 -28.25 -13.12
C THR A 156 17.22 -27.67 -11.87
N ILE A 157 17.98 -27.50 -10.78
CA ILE A 157 17.43 -26.94 -9.54
C ILE A 157 17.09 -25.47 -9.71
N THR A 158 18.04 -24.65 -10.17
CA THR A 158 17.91 -23.19 -10.17
C THR A 158 16.93 -22.66 -11.22
N ARG A 159 16.78 -23.35 -12.36
CA ARG A 159 15.83 -22.96 -13.40
C ARG A 159 14.42 -23.50 -13.19
N PHE A 160 14.27 -24.69 -12.62
CA PHE A 160 12.98 -25.36 -12.58
C PHE A 160 12.55 -25.75 -11.18
N LEU A 161 13.31 -26.62 -10.49
CA LEU A 161 12.82 -27.26 -9.26
C LEU A 161 12.60 -26.27 -8.12
N SER A 162 13.48 -25.28 -7.98
CA SER A 162 13.38 -24.22 -6.98
C SER A 162 12.33 -23.15 -7.30
N ARG A 163 11.81 -23.10 -8.53
CA ARG A 163 10.86 -22.07 -8.96
C ARG A 163 9.40 -22.54 -8.82
N PRO A 164 8.46 -21.69 -8.37
CA PRO A 164 7.03 -21.97 -8.44
C PRO A 164 6.51 -22.06 -9.90
N ILE A 165 5.23 -22.41 -10.03
CA ILE A 165 4.51 -22.81 -11.26
C ILE A 165 4.90 -22.02 -12.54
N LEU A 166 4.99 -22.76 -13.65
CA LEU A 166 5.69 -22.42 -14.90
C LEU A 166 5.22 -21.16 -15.67
N SER A 167 4.08 -20.52 -15.33
CA SER A 167 3.61 -19.37 -16.10
C SER A 167 3.03 -18.22 -15.26
N THR A 168 3.93 -17.45 -14.66
CA THR A 168 3.62 -16.13 -14.08
C THR A 168 2.93 -15.18 -15.06
N THR A 169 3.27 -15.24 -16.35
CA THR A 169 2.74 -14.35 -17.39
C THR A 169 1.31 -14.69 -17.81
N GLN A 170 0.95 -15.98 -17.88
CA GLN A 170 -0.40 -16.41 -18.25
C GLN A 170 -1.39 -16.19 -17.10
N LEU A 171 -1.01 -16.51 -15.87
CA LEU A 171 -1.84 -16.24 -14.68
C LEU A 171 -2.18 -14.75 -14.58
N VAL A 172 -1.19 -13.87 -14.81
CA VAL A 172 -1.43 -12.42 -14.90
C VAL A 172 -2.42 -12.06 -16.01
N GLY A 173 -2.34 -12.73 -17.17
CA GLY A 173 -3.31 -12.55 -18.25
C GLY A 173 -4.73 -12.97 -17.86
N GLU A 174 -4.88 -14.12 -17.21
CA GLU A 174 -6.16 -14.67 -16.77
C GLU A 174 -6.83 -13.80 -15.70
N ILE A 175 -6.06 -13.31 -14.72
CA ILE A 175 -6.56 -12.35 -13.73
C ILE A 175 -7.14 -11.13 -14.44
N VAL A 176 -6.38 -10.54 -15.37
CA VAL A 176 -6.83 -9.35 -16.11
C VAL A 176 -8.09 -9.62 -16.95
N VAL A 177 -8.20 -10.80 -17.58
CA VAL A 177 -9.40 -11.20 -18.32
C VAL A 177 -10.61 -11.35 -17.38
N ARG A 178 -10.42 -11.96 -16.20
CA ARG A 178 -11.49 -12.14 -15.21
C ARG A 178 -11.98 -10.83 -14.61
N LEU A 179 -11.20 -9.75 -14.65
CA LEU A 179 -11.64 -8.42 -14.19
C LEU A 179 -12.77 -7.82 -15.03
N SER A 180 -13.02 -8.31 -16.24
CA SER A 180 -14.23 -7.95 -17.00
C SER A 180 -15.50 -8.58 -16.43
N ASN A 181 -15.41 -9.51 -15.47
CA ASN A 181 -16.58 -10.08 -14.81
C ASN A 181 -17.15 -9.12 -13.76
N VAL A 182 -18.46 -8.88 -13.84
CA VAL A 182 -19.18 -7.95 -12.95
C VAL A 182 -19.05 -8.32 -11.46
N ASN A 183 -18.97 -9.62 -11.16
CA ASN A 183 -18.92 -10.13 -9.79
C ASN A 183 -17.49 -10.38 -9.28
N PHE A 184 -16.45 -9.92 -9.98
CA PHE A 184 -15.07 -10.11 -9.51
C PHE A 184 -14.86 -9.46 -8.14
N PHE A 185 -15.36 -8.24 -7.96
CA PHE A 185 -15.48 -7.58 -6.66
C PHE A 185 -16.97 -7.49 -6.29
N PRO A 186 -17.51 -8.45 -5.51
CA PRO A 186 -18.93 -8.48 -5.14
C PRO A 186 -19.31 -7.32 -4.21
N THR A 187 -18.34 -6.79 -3.45
CA THR A 187 -18.51 -5.64 -2.56
C THR A 187 -17.38 -4.64 -2.74
N ILE A 188 -17.58 -3.44 -2.17
CA ILE A 188 -16.57 -2.37 -2.11
C ILE A 188 -15.96 -2.22 -0.72
N VAL A 189 -16.18 -3.20 0.16
CA VAL A 189 -15.63 -3.21 1.52
C VAL A 189 -14.13 -3.49 1.45
N PHE A 190 -13.33 -2.65 2.12
CA PHE A 190 -11.86 -2.71 1.97
C PHE A 190 -11.27 -4.06 2.41
N GLU A 191 -11.76 -4.64 3.51
CA GLU A 191 -11.27 -5.94 4.00
C GLU A 191 -11.57 -7.07 3.01
N GLU A 192 -12.76 -7.08 2.41
CA GLU A 192 -13.12 -8.08 1.39
C GLU A 192 -12.33 -7.87 0.10
N MET A 193 -12.15 -6.62 -0.34
CA MET A 193 -11.32 -6.29 -1.50
C MET A 193 -9.87 -6.74 -1.31
N LYS A 194 -9.31 -6.50 -0.11
CA LYS A 194 -7.97 -6.95 0.27
C LYS A 194 -7.88 -8.48 0.23
N ALA A 195 -8.83 -9.19 0.83
CA ALA A 195 -8.86 -10.65 0.86
C ALA A 195 -8.96 -11.26 -0.54
N ILE A 196 -9.81 -10.71 -1.42
CA ILE A 196 -9.93 -11.16 -2.82
C ILE A 196 -8.60 -10.97 -3.54
N VAL A 197 -7.96 -9.80 -3.41
CA VAL A 197 -6.67 -9.56 -4.07
C VAL A 197 -5.58 -10.48 -3.51
N GLU A 198 -5.55 -10.71 -2.21
CA GLU A 198 -4.60 -11.64 -1.57
C GLU A 198 -4.73 -13.06 -2.11
N GLU A 199 -5.97 -13.57 -2.24
CA GLU A 199 -6.25 -14.88 -2.83
C GLU A 199 -5.79 -14.95 -4.30
N GLU A 200 -6.12 -13.94 -5.11
CA GLU A 200 -5.81 -13.90 -6.54
C GLU A 200 -4.30 -13.79 -6.84
N ILE A 201 -3.52 -13.17 -5.95
CA ILE A 201 -2.06 -13.09 -6.11
C ILE A 201 -1.31 -14.23 -5.42
N SER A 202 -1.94 -14.98 -4.50
CA SER A 202 -1.29 -16.10 -3.81
C SER A 202 -0.63 -17.16 -4.73
N PRO A 203 -1.17 -17.49 -5.93
CA PRO A 203 -0.49 -18.41 -6.85
C PRO A 203 0.61 -17.74 -7.70
N LEU A 204 0.74 -16.40 -7.66
CA LEU A 204 1.73 -15.67 -8.43
C LEU A 204 3.09 -15.66 -7.70
N HIS A 205 4.17 -15.81 -8.48
CA HIS A 205 5.50 -15.51 -7.98
C HIS A 205 5.73 -13.99 -7.95
N ASP A 206 6.59 -13.54 -7.04
CA ASP A 206 7.01 -12.14 -6.87
C ASP A 206 7.43 -11.47 -8.19
N GLU A 207 8.12 -12.20 -9.08
CA GLU A 207 8.53 -11.69 -10.40
C GLU A 207 7.37 -11.34 -11.33
N ALA A 208 6.15 -11.84 -11.06
CA ALA A 208 4.95 -11.54 -11.83
C ALA A 208 4.32 -10.20 -11.44
N ILE A 209 4.55 -9.73 -10.21
CA ILE A 209 3.92 -8.53 -9.65
C ILE A 209 4.17 -7.27 -10.50
N PRO A 210 5.40 -7.00 -10.99
CA PRO A 210 5.64 -5.86 -11.89
C PRO A 210 4.79 -5.91 -13.17
N GLN A 211 4.62 -7.11 -13.75
CA GLN A 211 3.84 -7.30 -14.97
C GLN A 211 2.35 -7.15 -14.70
N LEU A 212 1.85 -7.70 -13.58
CA LEU A 212 0.47 -7.56 -13.16
C LEU A 212 0.09 -6.08 -13.03
N ILE A 213 0.88 -5.33 -12.24
CA ILE A 213 0.64 -3.90 -12.01
C ILE A 213 0.70 -3.14 -13.34
N ALA A 214 1.66 -3.44 -14.22
CA ALA A 214 1.74 -2.80 -15.53
C ALA A 214 0.47 -3.02 -16.37
N LYS A 215 -0.08 -4.24 -16.40
CA LYS A 215 -1.32 -4.52 -17.14
C LYS A 215 -2.53 -3.84 -16.50
N LEU A 216 -2.64 -3.87 -15.16
CA LEU A 216 -3.72 -3.20 -14.43
C LEU A 216 -3.74 -1.70 -14.70
N VAL A 217 -2.56 -1.06 -14.69
CA VAL A 217 -2.41 0.37 -15.00
C VAL A 217 -2.92 0.69 -16.41
N VAL A 218 -2.65 -0.14 -17.41
CA VAL A 218 -3.21 0.06 -18.76
C VAL A 218 -4.72 -0.18 -18.76
N ALA A 219 -5.20 -1.16 -17.99
CA ALA A 219 -6.60 -1.54 -17.95
C ALA A 219 -7.52 -0.50 -17.28
N ILE A 220 -7.01 0.37 -16.40
CA ILE A 220 -7.84 1.42 -15.79
C ILE A 220 -8.38 2.43 -16.82
N THR A 221 -7.69 2.61 -17.95
CA THR A 221 -8.12 3.47 -19.06
C THR A 221 -8.83 2.70 -20.17
N SER A 222 -9.24 1.45 -19.89
CA SER A 222 -10.00 0.64 -20.84
C SER A 222 -11.35 1.27 -21.18
N THR A 223 -11.83 1.03 -22.40
CA THR A 223 -13.19 1.37 -22.82
C THR A 223 -14.25 0.46 -22.19
N ASP A 224 -13.86 -0.71 -21.66
CA ASP A 224 -14.72 -1.56 -20.84
C ASP A 224 -14.81 -0.97 -19.41
N PRO A 225 -15.97 -0.42 -18.99
CA PRO A 225 -16.12 0.21 -17.70
C PRO A 225 -16.00 -0.77 -16.53
N THR A 226 -16.33 -2.05 -16.73
CA THR A 226 -16.20 -3.08 -15.70
C THR A 226 -14.73 -3.39 -15.46
N LEU A 227 -13.98 -3.61 -16.54
CA LEU A 227 -12.54 -3.81 -16.47
C LEU A 227 -11.81 -2.61 -15.85
N ALA A 228 -12.14 -1.39 -16.26
CA ALA A 228 -11.52 -0.17 -15.73
C ALA A 228 -11.75 -0.01 -14.22
N LYS A 229 -13.00 -0.22 -13.78
CA LYS A 229 -13.38 -0.14 -12.37
C LYS A 229 -12.71 -1.23 -11.53
N ASN A 230 -12.80 -2.49 -11.98
CA ASN A 230 -12.24 -3.62 -11.25
C ASN A 230 -10.70 -3.56 -11.22
N SER A 231 -10.05 -3.07 -12.27
CA SER A 231 -8.60 -2.85 -12.27
C SER A 231 -8.18 -1.81 -11.24
N SER A 232 -8.97 -0.74 -11.08
CA SER A 232 -8.75 0.27 -10.03
C SER A 232 -8.90 -0.33 -8.64
N TYR A 233 -9.93 -1.15 -8.41
CA TYR A 233 -10.11 -1.87 -7.14
C TYR A 233 -8.99 -2.86 -6.86
N PHE A 234 -8.50 -3.57 -7.89
CA PHE A 234 -7.38 -4.49 -7.72
C PHE A 234 -6.11 -3.76 -7.29
N LEU A 235 -5.79 -2.61 -7.90
CA LEU A 235 -4.65 -1.77 -7.50
C LEU A 235 -4.80 -1.24 -6.06
N ILE A 236 -6.02 -0.85 -5.66
CA ILE A 236 -6.32 -0.43 -4.28
C ILE A 236 -6.11 -1.59 -3.30
N GLY A 237 -6.64 -2.78 -3.62
CA GLY A 237 -6.44 -3.99 -2.81
C GLY A 237 -4.95 -4.33 -2.65
N LEU A 238 -4.16 -4.20 -3.73
CA LEU A 238 -2.70 -4.36 -3.68
C LEU A 238 -2.05 -3.37 -2.71
N ALA A 239 -2.50 -2.11 -2.67
CA ALA A 239 -1.98 -1.12 -1.73
C ALA A 239 -2.31 -1.48 -0.27
N LEU A 240 -3.51 -2.03 -0.02
CA LEU A 240 -3.98 -2.45 1.32
C LEU A 240 -3.25 -3.67 1.89
N LEU A 241 -2.57 -4.46 1.04
CA LEU A 241 -1.73 -5.58 1.49
C LEU A 241 -0.47 -5.11 2.23
N ASP A 242 0.01 -3.88 1.94
CA ASP A 242 1.20 -3.29 2.56
C ASP A 242 2.46 -4.18 2.48
N GLN A 243 2.60 -4.93 1.38
CA GLN A 243 3.78 -5.74 1.10
C GLN A 243 4.89 -4.88 0.45
N ASP A 244 6.14 -5.09 0.84
CA ASP A 244 7.28 -4.26 0.40
C ASP A 244 7.46 -4.25 -1.13
N LEU A 245 7.43 -5.43 -1.75
CA LEU A 245 7.58 -5.59 -3.19
C LEU A 245 6.45 -4.89 -3.94
N VAL A 246 5.20 -5.13 -3.54
CA VAL A 246 4.01 -4.52 -4.13
C VAL A 246 4.07 -2.99 -3.99
N SER A 247 4.41 -2.49 -2.80
CA SER A 247 4.53 -1.05 -2.54
C SER A 247 5.63 -0.39 -3.37
N LYS A 248 6.76 -1.06 -3.57
CA LYS A 248 7.81 -0.61 -4.49
C LYS A 248 7.30 -0.52 -5.92
N GLU A 249 6.63 -1.54 -6.43
CA GLU A 249 6.14 -1.54 -7.81
C GLU A 249 5.00 -0.55 -8.03
N LEU A 250 4.10 -0.35 -7.06
CA LEU A 250 3.05 0.68 -7.11
C LEU A 250 3.67 2.09 -7.17
N ARG A 251 4.70 2.36 -6.38
CA ARG A 251 5.44 3.64 -6.43
C ARG A 251 6.07 3.88 -7.79
N THR A 252 6.73 2.88 -8.37
CA THR A 252 7.43 3.02 -9.65
C THR A 252 6.45 3.12 -10.82
N ARG A 253 5.46 2.23 -10.90
CA ARG A 253 4.61 2.06 -12.09
C ARG A 253 3.36 2.91 -12.09
N VAL A 254 2.90 3.36 -10.92
CA VAL A 254 1.72 4.23 -10.80
C VAL A 254 2.16 5.63 -10.40
N LEU A 255 2.68 5.83 -9.19
CA LEU A 255 2.92 7.18 -8.67
C LEU A 255 4.00 7.93 -9.48
N THR A 256 5.14 7.28 -9.75
CA THR A 256 6.24 7.92 -10.49
C THR A 256 5.94 8.06 -11.97
N ALA A 257 5.36 7.02 -12.59
CA ALA A 257 5.17 6.96 -14.03
C ALA A 257 3.88 7.60 -14.55
N LYS A 258 2.87 7.85 -13.69
CA LYS A 258 1.53 8.30 -14.11
C LYS A 258 1.02 9.55 -13.40
N SER A 259 1.76 10.11 -12.44
CA SER A 259 1.32 11.32 -11.70
C SER A 259 1.23 12.59 -12.56
N ASP A 260 1.82 12.59 -13.76
CA ASP A 260 1.73 13.67 -14.74
C ASP A 260 0.49 13.57 -15.65
N ASP A 261 -0.21 12.44 -15.66
CA ASP A 261 -1.38 12.21 -16.50
C ASP A 261 -2.69 12.39 -15.68
N PRO A 262 -3.55 13.37 -16.05
CA PRO A 262 -4.82 13.61 -15.38
C PRO A 262 -5.76 12.40 -15.33
N GLN A 263 -5.68 11.47 -16.29
CA GLN A 263 -6.53 10.27 -16.31
C GLN A 263 -6.25 9.35 -15.11
N TYR A 264 -5.02 9.40 -14.56
CA TYR A 264 -4.58 8.57 -13.45
C TYR A 264 -4.68 9.30 -12.10
N SER A 265 -5.08 10.58 -12.09
CA SER A 265 -5.25 11.35 -10.84
C SER A 265 -6.19 10.67 -9.83
N PRO A 266 -7.35 10.10 -10.22
CA PRO A 266 -8.22 9.41 -9.27
C PRO A 266 -7.56 8.22 -8.59
N ILE A 267 -6.86 7.36 -9.34
CA ILE A 267 -6.21 6.17 -8.79
C ILE A 267 -5.02 6.57 -7.90
N VAL A 268 -4.28 7.63 -8.23
CA VAL A 268 -3.21 8.18 -7.38
C VAL A 268 -3.74 8.55 -6.01
N VAL A 269 -4.86 9.30 -5.95
CA VAL A 269 -5.48 9.69 -4.67
C VAL A 269 -5.98 8.46 -3.92
N GLN A 270 -6.64 7.52 -4.60
CA GLN A 270 -7.18 6.32 -3.97
C GLN A 270 -6.09 5.39 -3.40
N LEU A 271 -4.96 5.26 -4.10
CA LEU A 271 -3.82 4.49 -3.59
C LEU A 271 -3.21 5.11 -2.34
N LEU A 272 -3.06 6.44 -2.31
CA LEU A 272 -2.54 7.14 -1.12
C LEU A 272 -3.53 7.08 0.06
N SER A 273 -4.84 7.13 -0.22
CA SER A 273 -5.88 6.88 0.78
C SER A 273 -5.84 5.47 1.34
N ALA A 274 -5.50 4.47 0.52
CA ALA A 274 -5.39 3.08 0.94
C ALA A 274 -4.10 2.80 1.71
N ASN A 275 -2.97 3.39 1.27
CA ASN A 275 -1.67 3.24 1.91
C ASN A 275 -0.80 4.49 1.74
N GLY A 276 -0.73 5.30 2.81
CA GLY A 276 0.05 6.55 2.82
C GLY A 276 1.56 6.32 2.78
N LYS A 277 2.05 5.13 3.14
CA LYS A 277 3.50 4.79 3.08
C LYS A 277 4.04 4.81 1.65
N LEU A 278 3.16 4.73 0.64
CA LEU A 278 3.55 4.85 -0.77
C LEU A 278 4.22 6.19 -1.09
N ILE A 279 4.08 7.21 -0.24
CA ILE A 279 4.78 8.48 -0.42
C ILE A 279 6.28 8.40 -0.11
N ILE A 280 6.70 7.43 0.71
CA ILE A 280 8.08 7.29 1.18
C ILE A 280 8.98 6.85 0.02
N GLY A 281 10.09 7.58 -0.16
CA GLY A 281 11.09 7.29 -1.19
C GLY A 281 10.76 7.83 -2.59
N LEU A 282 9.71 8.63 -2.73
CA LEU A 282 9.42 9.31 -4.00
C LEU A 282 10.39 10.48 -4.26
N THR A 283 10.65 10.75 -5.53
CA THR A 283 11.51 11.87 -5.92
C THR A 283 10.81 13.22 -5.69
N PRO A 284 11.55 14.32 -5.47
CA PRO A 284 10.96 15.64 -5.28
C PRO A 284 10.04 16.09 -6.43
N ALA A 285 10.37 15.71 -7.67
CA ALA A 285 9.56 15.99 -8.84
C ALA A 285 8.23 15.22 -8.83
N CYS A 286 8.25 13.93 -8.43
CA CYS A 286 7.03 13.13 -8.28
C CYS A 286 6.15 13.68 -7.15
N LEU A 287 6.74 14.03 -6.01
CA LEU A 287 6.02 14.66 -4.89
C LEU A 287 5.34 15.97 -5.31
N ALA A 288 6.01 16.80 -6.11
CA ALA A 288 5.42 18.03 -6.62
C ALA A 288 4.16 17.79 -7.48
N ARG A 289 4.16 16.73 -8.32
CA ARG A 289 2.99 16.34 -9.11
C ARG A 289 1.87 15.83 -8.23
N ILE A 290 2.18 14.98 -7.26
CA ILE A 290 1.19 14.45 -6.30
C ILE A 290 0.55 15.58 -5.50
N ARG A 291 1.35 16.54 -5.01
CA ARG A 291 0.85 17.76 -4.37
C ARG A 291 -0.16 18.50 -5.25
N GLN A 292 0.17 18.70 -6.52
CA GLN A 292 -0.72 19.37 -7.46
C GLN A 292 -2.03 18.58 -7.69
N VAL A 293 -1.95 17.26 -7.80
CA VAL A 293 -3.13 16.37 -7.89
C VAL A 293 -4.01 16.51 -6.64
N LEU A 294 -3.42 16.43 -5.45
CA LEU A 294 -4.15 16.56 -4.18
C LEU A 294 -4.75 17.97 -4.03
N SER A 295 -3.98 19.02 -4.32
CA SER A 295 -4.48 20.39 -4.28
C SER A 295 -5.68 20.58 -5.19
N LYS A 296 -5.62 20.10 -6.43
CA LYS A 296 -6.75 20.19 -7.36
C LYS A 296 -7.96 19.42 -6.83
N GLN A 297 -7.73 18.22 -6.29
CA GLN A 297 -8.80 17.40 -5.71
C GLN A 297 -9.45 18.08 -4.48
N ILE A 298 -8.69 18.88 -3.71
CA ILE A 298 -9.19 19.69 -2.60
C ILE A 298 -10.06 20.85 -3.11
N ASP A 299 -9.64 21.50 -4.19
CA ASP A 299 -10.39 22.60 -4.79
C ASP A 299 -11.73 22.12 -5.35
N ASP A 300 -11.76 20.91 -5.92
CA ASP A 300 -12.92 20.25 -6.54
C ASP A 300 -13.85 19.51 -5.56
N ILE A 301 -13.62 19.59 -4.24
CA ILE A 301 -14.48 18.91 -3.25
C ILE A 301 -15.92 19.45 -3.34
N THR A 302 -16.86 18.55 -3.62
CA THR A 302 -18.30 18.82 -3.58
C THR A 302 -18.97 18.19 -2.36
N PRO A 303 -20.15 18.68 -1.92
CA PRO A 303 -20.92 18.04 -0.83
C PRO A 303 -21.30 16.57 -1.09
N ALA A 304 -21.35 16.14 -2.36
CA ALA A 304 -21.70 14.77 -2.74
C ALA A 304 -20.53 13.76 -2.54
N LEU A 305 -19.30 14.26 -2.40
CA LEU A 305 -18.13 13.42 -2.14
C LEU A 305 -17.97 13.24 -0.62
N THR A 306 -18.32 12.06 -0.13
CA THR A 306 -18.21 11.71 1.29
C THR A 306 -16.78 11.32 1.68
N GLU A 307 -16.36 11.66 2.90
CA GLU A 307 -15.02 11.32 3.44
C GLU A 307 -14.80 9.81 3.67
N SER A 308 -15.84 8.99 3.52
CA SER A 308 -15.73 7.54 3.48
C SER A 308 -15.12 7.02 2.18
N LYS A 309 -15.15 7.81 1.09
CA LYS A 309 -14.63 7.40 -0.22
C LYS A 309 -13.12 7.59 -0.27
N LEU A 310 -12.40 6.63 -0.84
CA LEU A 310 -10.94 6.72 -1.05
C LEU A 310 -10.54 7.86 -2.00
N LEU A 311 -11.45 8.35 -2.82
CA LEU A 311 -11.21 9.49 -3.70
C LEU A 311 -11.22 10.83 -2.92
N HIS A 312 -11.70 10.85 -1.67
CA HIS A 312 -11.74 12.08 -0.88
C HIS A 312 -10.30 12.46 -0.45
N PRO A 313 -9.83 13.70 -0.69
CA PRO A 313 -8.46 14.10 -0.40
C PRO A 313 -8.12 14.07 1.09
N THR A 314 -9.11 14.28 1.98
CA THR A 314 -8.94 14.04 3.43
C THR A 314 -8.44 12.62 3.72
N SER A 315 -8.97 11.60 3.06
CA SER A 315 -8.55 10.22 3.27
C SER A 315 -7.08 10.02 2.88
N ALA A 316 -6.66 10.60 1.77
CA ALA A 316 -5.28 10.53 1.30
C ALA A 316 -4.31 11.25 2.24
N LEU A 317 -4.63 12.51 2.61
CA LEU A 317 -3.76 13.30 3.48
C LEU A 317 -3.69 12.73 4.89
N THR A 318 -4.81 12.29 5.47
CA THR A 318 -4.80 11.66 6.80
C THR A 318 -3.99 10.36 6.82
N SER A 319 -4.08 9.55 5.76
CA SER A 319 -3.24 8.36 5.56
C SER A 319 -1.76 8.71 5.47
N ILE A 320 -1.39 9.75 4.70
CA ILE A 320 0.01 10.22 4.58
C ILE A 320 0.57 10.73 5.91
N VAL A 321 -0.22 11.51 6.66
CA VAL A 321 0.19 12.14 7.93
C VAL A 321 0.65 11.09 8.96
N VAL A 322 0.10 9.88 8.93
CA VAL A 322 0.49 8.81 9.85
C VAL A 322 1.92 8.30 9.59
N HIS A 323 2.46 8.49 8.39
CA HIS A 323 3.70 7.85 7.94
C HIS A 323 4.89 8.80 7.74
N LEU A 324 4.68 10.11 7.78
CA LEU A 324 5.76 11.11 7.71
C LEU A 324 6.05 11.67 9.10
N ASP A 325 7.28 12.07 9.39
CA ASP A 325 7.52 12.90 10.57
C ASP A 325 6.96 14.33 10.39
N GLU A 326 6.89 15.13 11.46
CA GLU A 326 6.24 16.44 11.38
C GLU A 326 7.02 17.43 10.49
N ALA A 327 8.35 17.35 10.46
CA ALA A 327 9.18 18.23 9.65
C ALA A 327 9.06 17.90 8.15
N GLU A 328 9.08 16.62 7.80
CA GLU A 328 8.85 16.12 6.45
C GLU A 328 7.43 16.45 5.96
N LEU A 329 6.43 16.28 6.82
CA LEU A 329 5.04 16.61 6.50
C LEU A 329 4.90 18.09 6.14
N LEU A 330 5.42 18.99 6.97
CA LEU A 330 5.30 20.43 6.74
C LEU A 330 6.15 20.89 5.54
N THR A 331 7.30 20.25 5.30
CA THR A 331 8.13 20.55 4.12
C THR A 331 7.41 20.16 2.83
N ASN A 332 6.70 19.03 2.83
CA ASN A 332 6.16 18.44 1.62
C ASN A 332 4.67 18.69 1.37
N PHE A 333 3.86 19.03 2.39
CA PHE A 333 2.40 19.09 2.27
C PHE A 333 1.74 20.24 3.04
N LYS A 334 2.50 21.21 3.57
CA LYS A 334 1.93 22.33 4.33
C LYS A 334 0.82 23.07 3.58
N SER A 335 1.05 23.44 2.32
CA SER A 335 0.06 24.15 1.51
C SER A 335 -1.22 23.36 1.31
N GLU A 336 -1.11 22.05 1.07
CA GLU A 336 -2.24 21.16 0.84
C GLU A 336 -3.04 20.95 2.13
N LEU A 337 -2.35 20.84 3.27
CA LEU A 337 -2.98 20.76 4.59
C LEU A 337 -3.73 22.05 4.94
N GLU A 338 -3.11 23.22 4.76
CA GLU A 338 -3.76 24.52 5.03
C GLU A 338 -5.01 24.71 4.16
N LYS A 339 -4.93 24.37 2.86
CA LYS A 339 -6.11 24.36 1.98
C LYS A 339 -7.20 23.42 2.47
N LEU A 340 -6.82 22.23 2.95
CA LEU A 340 -7.78 21.26 3.49
C LEU A 340 -8.41 21.76 4.79
N PHE A 341 -7.65 22.42 5.67
CA PHE A 341 -8.18 23.04 6.89
C PHE A 341 -9.24 24.08 6.56
N ASP A 342 -9.07 24.84 5.48
CA ASP A 342 -10.07 25.82 5.06
C ASP A 342 -11.33 25.19 4.46
N LYS A 343 -11.17 24.14 3.64
CA LYS A 343 -12.26 23.46 2.92
C LYS A 343 -13.04 22.44 3.76
N ARG A 344 -12.37 21.77 4.70
CA ARG A 344 -12.90 20.72 5.58
C ARG A 344 -12.42 20.91 7.03
N PRO A 345 -12.68 22.07 7.65
CA PRO A 345 -12.23 22.37 9.01
C PRO A 345 -12.83 21.44 10.06
N TYR A 346 -14.00 20.86 9.80
CA TYR A 346 -14.78 20.09 10.78
C TYR A 346 -14.71 18.57 10.54
N SER A 347 -13.68 18.09 9.83
CA SER A 347 -13.49 16.66 9.62
C SER A 347 -12.90 16.00 10.87
N GLN A 348 -13.67 15.13 11.52
CA GLN A 348 -13.21 14.33 12.66
C GLN A 348 -11.96 13.51 12.32
N LYS A 349 -11.91 12.93 11.11
CA LYS A 349 -10.76 12.16 10.62
C LYS A 349 -9.51 13.03 10.52
N LEU A 350 -9.67 14.26 10.05
CA LEU A 350 -8.57 15.20 9.92
C LEU A 350 -8.01 15.59 11.29
N VAL A 351 -8.88 15.98 12.23
CA VAL A 351 -8.45 16.34 13.59
C VAL A 351 -7.71 15.19 14.26
N ARG A 352 -8.26 13.98 14.18
CA ARG A 352 -7.63 12.78 14.75
C ARG A 352 -6.24 12.51 14.15
N ALA A 353 -6.03 12.77 12.86
CA ALA A 353 -4.72 12.57 12.23
C ALA A 353 -3.64 13.53 12.75
N LEU A 354 -4.02 14.64 13.39
CA LEU A 354 -3.09 15.63 13.95
C LEU A 354 -2.59 15.26 15.36
N ILE A 355 -2.99 14.10 15.90
CA ILE A 355 -2.44 13.58 17.16
C ILE A 355 -0.92 13.47 17.05
N ASN A 356 -0.23 14.01 18.06
CA ASN A 356 1.24 14.12 18.13
C ASN A 356 1.86 15.02 17.04
N ARG A 357 1.10 15.94 16.45
CA ARG A 357 1.58 16.93 15.46
C ARG A 357 1.37 18.36 15.96
N PRO A 358 2.09 18.81 17.00
CA PRO A 358 1.82 20.08 17.67
C PRO A 358 1.94 21.30 16.75
N THR A 359 2.91 21.31 15.83
CA THR A 359 3.14 22.43 14.90
C THR A 359 2.05 22.47 13.83
N THR A 360 1.69 21.31 13.30
CA THR A 360 0.62 21.18 12.30
C THR A 360 -0.75 21.50 12.90
N PHE A 361 -0.98 21.03 14.13
CA PHE A 361 -2.17 21.37 14.92
C PHE A 361 -2.24 22.86 15.20
N ALA A 362 -1.14 23.56 15.48
CA ALA A 362 -1.16 25.01 15.67
C ALA A 362 -1.66 25.76 14.42
N SER A 363 -1.24 25.36 13.21
CA SER A 363 -1.78 25.90 11.96
C SER A 363 -3.28 25.64 11.81
N TYR A 364 -3.73 24.41 12.06
CA TYR A 364 -5.15 24.06 12.05
C TYR A 364 -5.95 24.85 13.09
N PHE A 365 -5.42 24.98 14.30
CA PHE A 365 -6.05 25.67 15.42
C PHE A 365 -6.28 27.15 15.09
N SER A 366 -5.30 27.80 14.45
CA SER A 366 -5.43 29.18 13.97
C SER A 366 -6.62 29.33 13.00
N THR A 367 -6.77 28.39 12.06
CA THR A 367 -7.90 28.39 11.11
C THR A 367 -9.25 28.24 11.82
N ILE A 368 -9.40 27.27 12.73
CA ILE A 368 -10.68 27.08 13.43
C ILE A 368 -10.99 28.21 14.41
N LEU A 369 -9.98 28.80 15.05
CA LEU A 369 -10.15 29.95 15.94
C LEU A 369 -10.69 31.15 15.16
N GLY A 370 -10.13 31.43 13.99
CA GLY A 370 -10.63 32.47 13.09
C GLY A 370 -12.06 32.22 12.61
N LYS A 371 -12.44 30.96 12.34
CA LYS A 371 -13.81 30.59 11.96
C LYS A 371 -14.79 30.73 13.13
N ALA A 372 -14.39 30.31 14.33
CA ALA A 372 -15.21 30.40 15.55
C ALA A 372 -15.54 31.84 15.94
N GLY A 373 -14.57 32.74 15.80
CA GLY A 373 -14.71 34.17 16.08
C GLY A 373 -14.96 35.03 14.85
N SER A 374 -15.48 34.47 13.77
CA SER A 374 -15.71 35.22 12.53
C SER A 374 -16.86 36.22 12.66
N SER A 375 -16.72 37.39 12.02
CA SER A 375 -17.81 38.38 11.91
C SER A 375 -18.82 38.03 10.81
N ASP A 376 -18.47 37.07 9.94
CA ASP A 376 -19.43 36.50 9.01
C ASP A 376 -20.32 35.48 9.72
N PHE A 377 -21.63 35.75 9.74
CA PHE A 377 -22.62 34.90 10.38
C PHE A 377 -22.60 33.47 9.83
N GLY A 378 -22.43 33.28 8.53
CA GLY A 378 -22.40 31.96 7.91
C GLY A 378 -21.25 31.12 8.44
N THR A 379 -20.04 31.69 8.45
CA THR A 379 -18.83 31.03 8.93
C THR A 379 -18.90 30.69 10.42
N ALA A 380 -19.29 31.64 11.27
CA ALA A 380 -19.35 31.43 12.72
C ALA A 380 -20.44 30.41 13.11
N ASN A 381 -21.61 30.48 12.49
CA ASN A 381 -22.68 29.50 12.71
C ASN A 381 -22.28 28.10 12.22
N ALA A 382 -21.59 27.99 11.08
CA ALA A 382 -21.08 26.71 10.60
C ALA A 382 -20.11 26.07 11.60
N PHE A 383 -19.24 26.86 12.25
CA PHE A 383 -18.41 26.36 13.34
C PHE A 383 -19.25 25.92 14.54
N ALA A 384 -20.17 26.76 15.01
CA ALA A 384 -20.97 26.50 16.19
C ALA A 384 -21.86 25.25 16.05
N ASN A 385 -22.34 24.95 14.84
CA ASN A 385 -23.11 23.73 14.58
C ASN A 385 -22.24 22.47 14.51
N ALA A 386 -20.97 22.60 14.12
CA ALA A 386 -20.09 21.45 13.88
C ALA A 386 -19.15 21.13 15.06
N ILE A 387 -19.00 22.04 16.02
CA ILE A 387 -18.05 21.87 17.13
C ILE A 387 -18.36 20.65 18.01
N GLU A 388 -19.63 20.26 18.15
CA GLU A 388 -20.04 19.09 18.93
C GLU A 388 -19.42 17.81 18.33
N ASP A 389 -19.49 17.66 17.00
CA ASP A 389 -19.01 16.49 16.25
C ASP A 389 -17.49 16.29 16.34
N ILE A 390 -16.72 17.36 16.57
CA ILE A 390 -15.25 17.32 16.64
C ILE A 390 -14.70 17.60 18.04
N SER A 391 -15.56 17.84 19.02
CA SER A 391 -15.17 18.35 20.34
C SER A 391 -14.25 17.41 21.10
N ALA A 392 -14.46 16.09 21.00
CA ALA A 392 -13.67 15.08 21.68
C ALA A 392 -12.25 14.95 21.10
N GLU A 393 -12.10 14.95 19.78
CA GLU A 393 -10.77 14.96 19.15
C GLU A 393 -10.05 16.29 19.39
N LEU A 394 -10.78 17.41 19.31
CA LEU A 394 -10.20 18.73 19.50
C LEU A 394 -9.78 18.96 20.96
N SER A 395 -10.58 18.50 21.93
CA SER A 395 -10.23 18.57 23.35
C SER A 395 -8.97 17.76 23.63
N ALA A 396 -8.77 16.61 23.01
CA ALA A 396 -7.57 15.80 23.21
C ALA A 396 -6.27 16.52 22.78
N LEU A 397 -6.35 17.41 21.79
CA LEU A 397 -5.21 18.13 21.21
C LEU A 397 -4.99 19.52 21.83
N ALA A 398 -6.07 20.24 22.11
CA ALA A 398 -5.99 21.62 22.57
C ALA A 398 -5.44 21.72 23.99
N SER A 399 -4.54 22.69 24.21
CA SER A 399 -4.17 23.11 25.55
C SER A 399 -5.34 23.77 26.28
N GLU A 400 -5.22 23.96 27.60
CA GLU A 400 -6.23 24.66 28.39
C GLU A 400 -6.41 26.12 27.92
N GLU A 401 -5.30 26.78 27.57
CA GLU A 401 -5.31 28.12 26.98
C GLU A 401 -6.03 28.14 25.62
N GLN A 402 -5.73 27.20 24.74
CA GLN A 402 -6.36 27.11 23.42
C GLN A 402 -7.88 26.85 23.53
N ALA A 403 -8.28 25.95 24.43
CA ALA A 403 -9.70 25.72 24.71
C ALA A 403 -10.39 27.01 25.17
N PHE A 404 -9.77 27.76 26.09
CA PHE A 404 -10.27 29.06 26.54
C PHE A 404 -10.40 30.07 25.39
N GLN A 405 -9.34 30.25 24.58
CA GLN A 405 -9.34 31.16 23.44
C GLN A 405 -10.45 30.84 22.44
N LEU A 406 -10.68 29.55 22.17
CA LEU A 406 -11.72 29.08 21.27
C LEU A 406 -13.14 29.43 21.78
N LEU A 407 -13.41 29.20 23.07
CA LEU A 407 -14.74 29.53 23.62
C LEU A 407 -14.96 31.05 23.67
N VAL A 408 -13.92 31.83 23.96
CA VAL A 408 -13.99 33.31 23.88
C VAL A 408 -14.30 33.77 22.45
N ALA A 409 -13.72 33.13 21.43
CA ALA A 409 -14.02 33.43 20.03
C ALA A 409 -15.51 33.17 19.70
N VAL A 410 -16.09 32.07 20.18
CA VAL A 410 -17.53 31.81 20.03
C VAL A 410 -18.38 32.89 20.70
N LEU A 411 -17.99 33.35 21.89
CA LEU A 411 -18.68 34.46 22.58
C LEU A 411 -18.60 35.77 21.80
N GLN A 412 -17.46 36.04 21.15
CA GLN A 412 -17.28 37.19 20.28
C GLN A 412 -18.26 37.15 19.11
N ALA A 413 -18.35 36.01 18.40
CA ALA A 413 -19.32 35.83 17.33
C ALA A 413 -20.78 35.94 17.81
N ALA A 414 -21.08 35.41 19.00
CA ALA A 414 -22.39 35.55 19.62
C ALA A 414 -22.76 37.01 19.91
N SER A 415 -21.78 37.85 20.29
CA SER A 415 -21.97 39.29 20.52
C SER A 415 -22.32 40.04 19.23
N TRP A 416 -21.76 39.60 18.10
CA TRP A 416 -22.05 40.16 16.78
C TRP A 416 -23.37 39.68 16.19
N GLY A 417 -23.92 38.60 16.73
CA GLY A 417 -25.29 38.20 16.41
C GLY A 417 -25.45 36.76 15.92
N ALA A 418 -24.36 36.01 15.75
CA ALA A 418 -24.40 34.63 15.25
C ALA A 418 -25.31 33.75 16.12
N PHE A 419 -26.37 33.21 15.52
CA PHE A 419 -27.47 32.56 16.24
C PHE A 419 -27.03 31.26 16.92
N ASP A 420 -26.28 30.42 16.23
CA ASP A 420 -25.86 29.13 16.78
C ASP A 420 -24.78 29.33 17.87
N ALA A 421 -23.91 30.33 17.68
CA ALA A 421 -22.96 30.76 18.71
C ALA A 421 -23.67 31.30 19.97
N LYS A 422 -24.77 32.06 19.80
CA LYS A 422 -25.64 32.46 20.92
C LYS A 422 -26.27 31.25 21.61
N GLY A 423 -26.68 30.24 20.85
CA GLY A 423 -27.18 28.97 21.36
C GLY A 423 -26.17 28.29 22.28
N LEU A 424 -24.93 28.10 21.81
CA LEU A 424 -23.84 27.55 22.63
C LEU A 424 -23.58 28.36 23.90
N ARG A 425 -23.56 29.70 23.80
CA ARG A 425 -23.41 30.60 24.95
C ARG A 425 -24.55 30.46 25.96
N GLN A 426 -25.80 30.41 25.50
CA GLN A 426 -26.99 30.27 26.35
C GLN A 426 -27.00 28.91 27.05
N ALA A 427 -26.61 27.86 26.34
CA ALA A 427 -26.43 26.51 26.88
C ALA A 427 -25.15 26.36 27.72
N LYS A 428 -24.39 27.44 27.98
CA LYS A 428 -23.14 27.44 28.75
C LYS A 428 -22.16 26.37 28.27
N PHE A 429 -22.13 26.12 26.96
CA PHE A 429 -21.27 25.12 26.33
C PHE A 429 -21.46 23.69 26.88
N ALA A 430 -22.66 23.35 27.36
CA ALA A 430 -22.96 22.03 27.94
C ALA A 430 -22.77 20.87 26.96
N SER A 431 -22.92 21.09 25.64
CA SER A 431 -22.70 20.07 24.61
C SER A 431 -21.21 19.75 24.34
N ILE A 432 -20.27 20.57 24.85
CA ILE A 432 -18.82 20.37 24.66
C ILE A 432 -18.08 20.36 26.01
N PRO A 433 -18.42 19.41 26.91
CA PRO A 433 -18.03 19.45 28.32
C PRO A 433 -16.52 19.45 28.56
N GLU A 434 -15.74 18.76 27.73
CA GLU A 434 -14.29 18.66 27.91
C GLU A 434 -13.57 19.97 27.55
N LEU A 435 -13.97 20.64 26.47
CA LEU A 435 -13.45 21.96 26.11
C LEU A 435 -13.86 23.01 27.15
N ARG A 436 -15.10 22.94 27.64
CA ARG A 436 -15.59 23.78 28.76
C ARG A 436 -14.74 23.59 30.01
N ALA A 437 -14.47 22.34 30.41
CA ALA A 437 -13.66 22.05 31.59
C ALA A 437 -12.24 22.62 31.46
N LYS A 438 -11.59 22.41 30.31
CA LYS A 438 -10.26 22.99 30.03
C LYS A 438 -10.23 24.51 30.07
N ALA A 439 -11.25 25.16 29.51
CA ALA A 439 -11.38 26.62 29.55
C ALA A 439 -11.55 27.15 30.99
N ILE A 440 -12.34 26.46 31.83
CA ILE A 440 -12.50 26.79 33.26
C ILE A 440 -11.16 26.65 34.00
N THR A 441 -10.43 25.56 33.77
CA THR A 441 -9.11 25.36 34.39
C THR A 441 -8.16 26.49 34.04
N PHE A 442 -8.07 26.90 32.78
CA PHE A 442 -7.22 28.03 32.38
C PHE A 442 -7.67 29.35 33.01
N ALA A 443 -8.97 29.65 32.98
CA ALA A 443 -9.51 30.90 33.51
C ALA A 443 -9.28 31.05 35.03
N THR A 444 -9.26 29.95 35.77
CA THR A 444 -9.02 29.92 37.21
C THR A 444 -7.53 29.88 37.56
N ALA A 445 -6.75 29.00 36.91
CA ALA A 445 -5.32 28.85 37.18
C ALA A 445 -4.48 30.03 36.65
N SER A 446 -4.90 30.66 35.55
CA SER A 446 -4.19 31.75 34.87
C SER A 446 -5.03 33.03 34.75
N ALA A 447 -5.71 33.41 35.83
CA ALA A 447 -6.70 34.49 35.85
C ALA A 447 -6.23 35.83 35.24
N ALA A 448 -4.98 36.23 35.47
CA ALA A 448 -4.44 37.48 34.91
C ALA A 448 -4.31 37.43 33.38
N ALA A 449 -3.82 36.31 32.82
CA ALA A 449 -3.70 36.13 31.38
C ALA A 449 -5.09 36.01 30.72
N ALA A 450 -6.01 35.29 31.36
CA ALA A 450 -7.40 35.18 30.91
C ALA A 450 -8.08 36.55 30.86
N SER A 451 -7.98 37.37 31.91
CA SER A 451 -8.54 38.73 31.94
C SER A 451 -7.93 39.65 30.89
N ALA A 452 -6.62 39.57 30.64
CA ALA A 452 -5.98 40.34 29.58
C ALA A 452 -6.51 39.95 28.20
N TYR A 453 -6.70 38.65 27.93
CA TYR A 453 -7.25 38.15 26.68
C TYR A 453 -8.72 38.56 26.47
N LEU A 454 -9.54 38.51 27.54
CA LEU A 454 -10.95 38.95 27.50
C LEU A 454 -11.08 40.46 27.23
N ALA A 455 -10.22 41.27 27.85
CA ALA A 455 -10.18 42.71 27.60
C ALA A 455 -9.83 43.01 26.13
N ASP A 456 -8.86 42.28 25.55
CA ASP A 456 -8.48 42.44 24.14
C ASP A 456 -9.60 42.01 23.17
N LYS A 457 -10.20 40.83 23.38
CA LYS A 457 -11.14 40.24 22.40
C LYS A 457 -12.58 40.66 22.53
N LEU A 458 -13.06 40.87 23.76
CA LEU A 458 -14.47 41.17 24.03
C LEU A 458 -14.69 42.60 24.57
N ASN A 459 -13.62 43.36 24.82
CA ASN A 459 -13.68 44.66 25.50
C ASN A 459 -14.39 44.57 26.86
N LEU A 460 -14.21 43.45 27.57
CA LEU A 460 -14.80 43.16 28.88
C LEU A 460 -13.70 43.16 29.96
N PRO A 461 -13.61 44.20 30.82
CA PRO A 461 -12.67 44.24 31.92
C PRO A 461 -13.24 43.44 33.12
N ILE A 462 -13.35 42.12 32.98
CA ILE A 462 -13.83 41.20 34.02
C ILE A 462 -12.72 40.24 34.46
N SER A 463 -12.75 39.84 35.74
CA SER A 463 -11.86 38.80 36.25
C SER A 463 -12.21 37.44 35.62
N GLY A 464 -11.21 36.56 35.46
CA GLY A 464 -11.43 35.20 34.96
C GLY A 464 -12.49 34.42 35.76
N GLU A 465 -12.54 34.61 37.08
CA GLU A 465 -13.55 34.00 37.96
C GLU A 465 -14.98 34.48 37.65
N ASN A 466 -15.18 35.79 37.52
CA ASN A 466 -16.49 36.36 37.17
C ASN A 466 -16.94 35.92 35.77
N PHE A 467 -15.99 35.77 34.84
CA PHE A 467 -16.26 35.24 33.51
C PHE A 467 -16.74 33.79 33.55
N VAL A 468 -16.10 32.93 34.36
CA VAL A 468 -16.54 31.54 34.56
C VAL A 468 -17.95 31.49 35.15
N ASP A 469 -18.23 32.31 36.15
CA ASP A 469 -19.55 32.40 36.76
C ASP A 469 -20.64 32.82 35.78
N GLU A 470 -20.33 33.74 34.87
CA GLU A 470 -21.29 34.27 33.90
C GLU A 470 -21.50 33.34 32.71
N TYR A 471 -20.44 32.72 32.17
CA TYR A 471 -20.50 32.03 30.87
C TYR A 471 -20.37 30.50 30.95
N PHE A 472 -19.89 29.95 32.06
CA PHE A 472 -19.64 28.51 32.21
C PHE A 472 -20.27 27.88 33.45
N THR A 473 -21.09 28.59 34.22
CA THR A 473 -21.72 28.05 35.42
C THR A 473 -23.24 28.00 35.24
N ASP A 474 -23.83 26.83 35.46
CA ASP A 474 -25.28 26.64 35.37
C ASP A 474 -25.96 27.23 36.62
N GLU A 475 -27.05 27.98 36.45
CA GLU A 475 -27.70 28.73 37.56
C GLU A 475 -28.10 27.84 38.75
N HIS A 476 -28.28 26.54 38.56
CA HIS A 476 -28.56 25.59 39.64
C HIS A 476 -27.40 25.37 40.62
N ALA A 477 -26.14 25.62 40.24
CA ALA A 477 -24.99 25.50 41.13
C ALA A 477 -24.84 26.68 42.11
N ARG A 478 -25.46 27.84 41.83
CA ARG A 478 -25.39 29.03 42.69
C ARG A 478 -26.17 28.89 44.00
N TYR A 479 -27.12 27.95 44.09
CA TYR A 479 -28.00 27.79 45.26
C TYR A 479 -27.50 26.78 46.31
N THR A 480 -26.55 25.90 45.98
CA THR A 480 -26.05 24.89 46.93
C THR A 480 -24.96 25.43 47.87
N GLY A 481 -24.36 26.59 47.58
CA GLY A 481 -23.31 27.21 48.39
C GLY A 481 -23.75 28.23 49.45
N ARG A 482 -25.05 28.56 49.57
CA ARG A 482 -25.56 29.61 50.50
C ARG A 482 -26.49 29.11 51.61
N CYS A 483 -26.54 27.81 51.90
CA CYS A 483 -27.24 27.29 53.07
C CYS A 483 -26.27 26.91 54.20
N ALA A 484 -25.50 27.88 54.70
CA ALA A 484 -24.95 27.81 56.05
C ALA A 484 -26.04 28.27 57.03
N ILE A 485 -26.93 27.34 57.40
CA ILE A 485 -27.87 27.55 58.50
C ILE A 485 -27.05 27.67 59.79
N LYS A 486 -27.00 28.88 60.38
CA LYS A 486 -26.46 29.09 61.73
C LYS A 486 -27.24 28.21 62.72
N PRO A 487 -26.59 27.43 63.59
CA PRO A 487 -27.28 26.70 64.63
C PRO A 487 -27.86 27.69 65.65
N ARG A 488 -29.18 27.61 65.86
CA ARG A 488 -29.89 28.28 66.96
C ARG A 488 -29.37 27.68 68.27
N SER A 489 -28.80 28.53 69.12
CA SER A 489 -28.46 28.18 70.50
C SER A 489 -29.73 27.86 71.28
N VAL A 490 -29.81 26.66 71.84
CA VAL A 490 -30.81 26.29 72.85
C VAL A 490 -30.26 26.62 74.23
N ARG A 491 -30.95 27.49 74.95
CA ARG A 491 -31.07 27.49 76.40
C ARG A 491 -32.54 27.54 76.74
#